data_AF-A0A023HHZ0-F1
#
_entry.id   AF-A0A023HHZ0-F1
#
_cell.length_a   1.000
_cell.length_b   1.000
_cell.length_c   1.000
_cell.angle_alpha   90.00
_cell.angle_beta   90.00
_cell.angle_gamma   90.00
#
_symmetry.space_group_name_H-M   'P 1'
#
loop_
_entity.id
_entity.type
_entity.pdbx_description
1 polymer ?
#
loop_
_entity_poly.entity_id
_entity_poly.type
_entity_poly.pdbx_seq_one_letter_code
_entity_poly.pdbx_strand_id
1 'polypeptide(L)'
;MSIFSWIEDEKNLKLLNAPKSGHRPGDLSLWIRCENCGVILYIKHLQQNKRVCFGCNYHLQMNSIERIERFIDAGTWRPINETLSSCDPLKFKDQKKYSERLKESQEQTGLQDAIQTGTGFIEGIPIAVGIMDFTFMGGSMGSVVGEKITRLIEYATAQGLTLIIFCASGGARMQEGILSLMQMAKISAALNAHQNTAKLLYIPILTSPTTGGVTASFAMLGDLIFAEPRALIGFAGRRVIEQTLQEQLPKDFQTAEYLLHHGLIDLIVSRFFIKQAIAETIILYQQAPTKELGLLAFKERHRLTISQEEQLRRLVENSSNLNFSGLMKSFFHLVTGKKEEKTGLLKLKPLPFSKAFKKVPKVNKYKRVKFLIPKTPKSDIIDV
;
A
#
# COMPACT_ATOMS: atom_id res chain seq x y z
N MET A 1 24.39 20.24 -37.26
CA MET A 1 23.00 19.89 -36.87
C MET A 1 22.10 20.26 -38.04
N SER A 2 21.18 19.38 -38.45
CA SER A 2 20.29 19.66 -39.58
C SER A 2 19.19 20.62 -39.15
N ILE A 3 18.62 21.37 -40.09
CA ILE A 3 17.53 22.30 -39.77
C ILE A 3 16.31 21.55 -39.19
N PHE A 4 16.14 20.27 -39.59
CA PHE A 4 15.11 19.39 -39.07
C PHE A 4 15.39 18.97 -37.62
N SER A 5 16.64 18.66 -37.26
CA SER A 5 17.00 18.34 -35.88
C SER A 5 16.81 19.55 -34.96
N TRP A 6 17.13 20.75 -35.44
CA TRP A 6 16.89 21.99 -34.71
C TRP A 6 15.39 22.29 -34.52
N ILE A 7 14.54 22.00 -35.52
CA ILE A 7 13.08 22.16 -35.41
C ILE A 7 12.47 21.15 -34.43
N GLU A 8 12.97 19.91 -34.38
CA GLU A 8 12.56 18.91 -33.38
C GLU A 8 12.97 19.32 -31.97
N ASP A 9 14.19 19.82 -31.80
CA ASP A 9 14.67 20.34 -30.52
C ASP A 9 13.86 21.57 -30.05
N GLU A 10 13.50 22.47 -30.96
CA GLU A 10 12.60 23.61 -30.67
C GLU A 10 11.19 23.16 -30.27
N LYS A 11 10.63 22.14 -30.92
CA LYS A 11 9.34 21.56 -30.52
C LYS A 11 9.42 20.93 -29.13
N ASN A 12 10.48 20.21 -28.85
CA ASN A 12 10.71 19.58 -27.54
C ASN A 12 10.91 20.64 -26.44
N LEU A 13 11.62 21.73 -26.72
CA LEU A 13 11.77 22.88 -25.83
C LEU A 13 10.46 23.62 -25.58
N LYS A 14 9.61 23.78 -26.60
CA LYS A 14 8.26 24.37 -26.46
C LYS A 14 7.29 23.47 -25.66
N LEU A 15 7.48 22.15 -25.70
CA LEU A 15 6.74 21.20 -24.86
C LEU A 15 7.20 21.23 -23.39
N LEU A 16 8.50 21.41 -23.15
CA LEU A 16 9.08 21.56 -21.81
C LEU A 16 8.76 22.91 -21.17
N ASN A 17 8.67 23.98 -21.98
CA ASN A 17 8.36 25.34 -21.57
C ASN A 17 6.89 25.72 -21.72
N ALA A 18 6.02 24.77 -22.08
CA ALA A 18 4.58 25.00 -22.03
C ALA A 18 4.23 25.42 -20.59
N PRO A 19 3.52 26.54 -20.40
CA PRO A 19 3.19 27.02 -19.06
C PRO A 19 2.52 25.87 -18.34
N LYS A 20 3.13 25.40 -17.24
CA LYS A 20 2.45 24.52 -16.29
C LYS A 20 1.20 25.27 -15.91
N SER A 21 0.05 24.86 -16.45
CA SER A 21 -1.24 25.47 -16.14
C SER A 21 -1.38 25.40 -14.63
N GLY A 22 -1.20 26.55 -13.98
CA GLY A 22 -1.41 26.67 -12.54
C GLY A 22 -2.82 26.18 -12.27
N HIS A 23 -2.92 25.06 -11.56
CA HIS A 23 -4.21 24.52 -11.16
C HIS A 23 -4.87 25.53 -10.23
N ARG A 24 -5.84 26.28 -10.76
CA ARG A 24 -6.88 26.88 -9.92
C ARG A 24 -7.83 25.73 -9.55
N PRO A 25 -8.15 25.53 -8.25
CA PRO A 25 -9.15 24.56 -7.86
C PRO A 25 -10.52 25.07 -8.35
N GLY A 26 -11.08 24.46 -9.41
CA GLY A 26 -12.40 24.82 -9.92
C GLY A 26 -12.64 24.53 -11.40
N ASP A 27 -11.62 24.54 -12.25
CA ASP A 27 -11.79 24.18 -13.67
C ASP A 27 -11.58 22.68 -13.86
N LEU A 28 -12.68 21.93 -13.84
CA LEU A 28 -12.71 20.55 -14.31
C LEU A 28 -12.36 20.53 -15.80
N SER A 29 -11.08 20.36 -16.12
CA SER A 29 -10.63 20.13 -17.48
C SER A 29 -11.38 18.93 -18.04
N LEU A 30 -12.27 19.15 -19.01
CA LEU A 30 -13.07 18.09 -19.63
C LEU A 30 -12.23 17.09 -20.42
N TRP A 31 -10.99 17.47 -20.72
CA TRP A 31 -10.07 16.77 -21.59
C TRP A 31 -8.74 16.49 -20.90
N ILE A 32 -8.12 15.37 -21.20
CA ILE A 32 -6.79 14.99 -20.74
C ILE A 32 -5.95 14.51 -21.93
N ARG A 33 -4.68 14.91 -21.98
CA ARG A 33 -3.74 14.44 -23.00
C ARG A 33 -3.09 13.13 -22.52
N CYS A 34 -3.08 12.10 -23.36
CA CYS A 34 -2.38 10.86 -23.06
C CYS A 34 -0.86 11.10 -23.01
N GLU A 35 -0.21 10.71 -21.91
CA GLU A 35 1.24 10.84 -21.71
C GLU A 35 2.06 10.01 -22.70
N ASN A 36 1.49 8.91 -23.21
CA ASN A 36 2.19 8.00 -24.12
C ASN A 36 2.02 8.37 -25.61
N CYS A 37 0.78 8.58 -26.09
CA CYS A 37 0.51 8.82 -27.52
C CYS A 37 0.11 10.26 -27.86
N GLY A 38 -0.08 11.13 -26.86
CA GLY A 38 -0.42 12.54 -27.08
C GLY A 38 -1.87 12.80 -27.51
N VAL A 39 -2.71 11.78 -27.73
CA VAL A 39 -4.14 11.94 -28.06
C VAL A 39 -4.89 12.61 -26.92
N ILE A 40 -5.82 13.51 -27.27
CA ILE A 40 -6.70 14.20 -26.34
C ILE A 40 -7.93 13.32 -26.07
N LEU A 41 -8.20 13.05 -24.81
CA LEU A 41 -9.22 12.11 -24.34
C LEU A 41 -10.26 12.85 -23.51
N TYR A 42 -11.54 12.59 -23.74
CA TYR A 42 -12.61 13.11 -22.90
C TYR A 42 -12.68 12.34 -21.58
N ILE A 43 -12.67 13.04 -20.44
CA ILE A 43 -12.52 12.42 -19.11
C ILE A 43 -13.64 11.42 -18.80
N LYS A 44 -14.92 11.72 -19.13
CA LYS A 44 -16.02 10.80 -18.81
C LYS A 44 -15.90 9.47 -19.55
N HIS A 45 -15.53 9.49 -20.83
CA HIS A 45 -15.30 8.27 -21.59
C HIS A 45 -14.09 7.52 -21.03
N LEU A 46 -13.02 8.24 -20.69
CA LEU A 46 -11.84 7.65 -20.09
C LEU A 46 -12.15 6.96 -18.75
N GLN A 47 -13.00 7.55 -17.90
CA GLN A 47 -13.48 6.94 -16.67
C GLN A 47 -14.31 5.68 -16.95
N GLN A 48 -15.23 5.71 -17.92
CA GLN A 48 -15.97 4.52 -18.35
C GLN A 48 -15.00 3.40 -18.78
N ASN A 49 -13.93 3.76 -19.49
CA ASN A 49 -12.88 2.86 -19.96
C ASN A 49 -11.76 2.57 -18.93
N LYS A 50 -12.07 2.64 -17.63
CA LYS A 50 -11.14 2.29 -16.53
C LYS A 50 -9.79 3.03 -16.61
N ARG A 51 -9.79 4.29 -17.06
CA ARG A 51 -8.60 5.13 -17.25
C ARG A 51 -7.55 4.51 -18.20
N VAL A 52 -8.00 3.73 -19.18
CA VAL A 52 -7.15 3.19 -20.25
C VAL A 52 -7.34 4.01 -21.54
N CYS A 53 -6.24 4.40 -22.17
CA CYS A 53 -6.27 5.18 -23.41
C CYS A 53 -6.84 4.37 -24.59
N PHE A 54 -7.84 4.92 -25.29
CA PHE A 54 -8.46 4.30 -26.47
C PHE A 54 -7.51 4.15 -27.67
N GLY A 55 -6.51 5.03 -27.80
CA GLY A 55 -5.60 5.02 -28.94
C GLY A 55 -4.42 4.06 -28.78
N CYS A 56 -3.87 3.92 -27.57
CA CYS A 56 -2.63 3.18 -27.35
C CYS A 56 -2.66 2.19 -26.18
N ASN A 57 -3.82 1.96 -25.55
CA ASN A 57 -4.00 1.09 -24.38
C ASN A 57 -3.09 1.41 -23.19
N TYR A 58 -2.57 2.64 -23.09
CA TYR A 58 -1.76 3.06 -21.95
C TYR A 58 -2.66 3.27 -20.74
N HIS A 59 -2.21 2.80 -19.57
CA HIS A 59 -2.93 2.92 -18.32
C HIS A 59 -2.60 4.26 -17.67
N LEU A 60 -3.55 5.21 -17.68
CA LEU A 60 -3.37 6.51 -17.03
C LEU A 60 -3.57 6.40 -15.51
N GLN A 61 -3.16 7.43 -14.77
CA GLN A 61 -3.43 7.54 -13.34
C GLN A 61 -4.93 7.40 -13.05
N MET A 62 -5.23 6.62 -12.01
CA MET A 62 -6.58 6.37 -11.51
C MET A 62 -6.55 6.62 -10.00
N ASN A 63 -7.47 7.45 -9.52
CA ASN A 63 -7.58 7.71 -8.09
C ASN A 63 -8.16 6.50 -7.35
N SER A 64 -8.05 6.52 -6.04
CA SER A 64 -8.47 5.42 -5.18
C SER A 64 -9.99 5.19 -5.21
N ILE A 65 -10.80 6.25 -5.32
CA ILE A 65 -12.27 6.17 -5.37
C ILE A 65 -12.74 5.44 -6.63
N GLU A 66 -12.28 5.88 -7.81
CA GLU A 66 -12.59 5.23 -9.09
C GLU A 66 -12.14 3.77 -9.08
N ARG A 67 -11.00 3.46 -8.44
CA ARG A 67 -10.52 2.09 -8.33
C ARG A 67 -11.42 1.22 -7.44
N ILE A 68 -11.88 1.73 -6.31
CA ILE A 68 -12.83 1.03 -5.42
C ILE A 68 -14.10 0.70 -6.21
N GLU A 69 -14.69 1.68 -6.90
CA GLU A 69 -15.93 1.52 -7.67
C GLU A 69 -15.82 0.47 -8.78
N ARG A 70 -14.65 0.28 -9.37
CA ARG A 70 -14.44 -0.66 -10.49
C ARG A 70 -13.92 -2.02 -10.07
N PHE A 71 -13.32 -2.12 -8.89
CA PHE A 71 -12.71 -3.36 -8.39
C PHE A 71 -13.63 -4.11 -7.43
N ILE A 72 -14.36 -3.40 -6.57
CA ILE A 72 -15.24 -3.97 -5.55
C ILE A 72 -16.68 -4.08 -6.07
N ASP A 73 -17.38 -5.13 -5.67
CA ASP A 73 -18.79 -5.33 -6.00
C ASP A 73 -19.64 -4.18 -5.44
N ALA A 74 -20.57 -3.69 -6.26
CA ALA A 74 -21.40 -2.52 -5.94
C ALA A 74 -22.14 -2.69 -4.60
N GLY A 75 -22.09 -1.67 -3.75
CA GLY A 75 -22.76 -1.66 -2.44
C GLY A 75 -22.08 -2.49 -1.35
N THR A 76 -20.91 -3.09 -1.61
CA THR A 76 -20.25 -3.96 -0.64
C THR A 76 -19.04 -3.35 0.07
N TRP A 77 -18.56 -2.19 -0.40
CA TRP A 77 -17.44 -1.48 0.19
C TRP A 77 -17.70 -1.07 1.64
N ARG A 78 -16.80 -1.46 2.53
CA ARG A 78 -16.82 -1.09 3.96
C ARG A 78 -15.46 -0.52 4.34
N PRO A 79 -15.32 0.81 4.40
CA PRO A 79 -14.05 1.44 4.72
C PRO A 79 -13.66 1.20 6.19
N ILE A 80 -12.36 1.19 6.47
CA ILE A 80 -11.77 0.99 7.79
C ILE A 80 -10.75 2.09 8.04
N ASN A 81 -10.73 2.65 9.27
CA ASN A 81 -9.80 3.70 9.71
C ASN A 81 -9.90 5.02 8.94
N GLU A 82 -11.11 5.42 8.52
CA GLU A 82 -11.33 6.63 7.72
C GLU A 82 -10.86 7.90 8.42
N THR A 83 -11.01 7.96 9.76
CA THR A 83 -10.66 9.14 10.57
C THR A 83 -9.17 9.27 10.86
N LEU A 84 -8.35 8.28 10.51
CA LEU A 84 -6.92 8.32 10.80
C LEU A 84 -6.21 9.25 9.80
N SER A 85 -5.54 10.26 10.34
CA SER A 85 -4.95 11.39 9.61
C SER A 85 -3.54 11.70 10.10
N SER A 86 -2.66 12.16 9.19
CA SER A 86 -1.26 12.43 9.50
C SER A 86 -1.10 13.65 10.41
N CYS A 87 -0.06 13.61 11.26
CA CYS A 87 0.39 14.75 12.04
C CYS A 87 1.79 15.18 11.59
N ASP A 88 2.27 16.33 12.05
CA ASP A 88 3.64 16.80 11.81
C ASP A 88 4.52 16.63 13.06
N PRO A 89 5.00 15.41 13.36
CA PRO A 89 5.77 15.13 14.57
C PRO A 89 7.15 15.80 14.57
N LEU A 90 7.69 16.10 13.38
CA LEU A 90 9.03 16.69 13.23
C LEU A 90 9.00 18.21 13.06
N LYS A 91 7.82 18.83 13.02
CA LYS A 91 7.62 20.25 12.67
C LYS A 91 8.36 20.60 11.38
N PHE A 92 8.27 19.70 10.39
CA PHE A 92 9.09 19.76 9.20
C PHE A 92 8.70 20.95 8.32
N LYS A 93 9.70 21.67 7.82
CA LYS A 93 9.50 22.80 6.92
C LYS A 93 10.56 22.77 5.82
N ASP A 94 10.09 22.84 4.58
CA ASP A 94 10.91 23.15 3.42
C ASP A 94 10.45 24.49 2.81
N GLN A 95 10.18 24.54 1.50
CA GLN A 95 9.49 25.65 0.86
C GLN A 95 8.10 25.92 1.46
N LYS A 96 7.40 24.86 1.92
CA LYS A 96 6.10 24.94 2.61
C LYS A 96 6.18 24.15 3.92
N LYS A 97 5.33 24.45 4.90
CA LYS A 97 5.24 23.61 6.11
C LYS A 97 4.60 22.27 5.75
N TYR A 98 5.00 21.19 6.42
CA TYR A 98 4.40 19.87 6.16
C TYR A 98 2.90 19.86 6.46
N SER A 99 2.46 20.49 7.55
CA SER A 99 1.04 20.65 7.89
C SER A 99 0.21 21.33 6.79
N GLU A 100 0.77 22.33 6.11
CA GLU A 100 0.11 23.02 4.99
C GLU A 100 -0.01 22.08 3.78
N ARG A 101 1.04 21.30 3.46
CA ARG A 101 1.00 20.30 2.38
C ARG A 101 -0.01 19.20 2.63
N LEU A 102 -0.13 18.75 3.87
CA LEU A 102 -1.15 17.78 4.28
C LEU A 102 -2.55 18.35 4.04
N LYS A 103 -2.80 19.57 4.53
CA LYS A 103 -4.10 20.22 4.36
C LYS A 103 -4.45 20.43 2.89
N GLU A 104 -3.50 20.92 2.09
CA GLU A 104 -3.67 21.11 0.64
C GLU A 104 -4.00 19.79 -0.07
N SER A 105 -3.31 18.70 0.29
CA SER A 105 -3.56 17.37 -0.29
C SER A 105 -4.93 16.80 0.14
N GLN A 106 -5.33 17.03 1.40
CA GLN A 106 -6.63 16.63 1.93
C GLN A 106 -7.77 17.39 1.25
N GLU A 107 -7.62 18.72 1.06
CA GLU A 107 -8.60 19.56 0.38
C GLU A 107 -8.72 19.19 -1.12
N GLN A 108 -7.61 18.85 -1.78
CA GLN A 108 -7.62 18.47 -3.20
C GLN A 108 -8.20 17.08 -3.46
N THR A 109 -7.92 16.11 -2.59
CA THR A 109 -8.26 14.70 -2.83
C THR A 109 -9.50 14.23 -2.06
N GLY A 110 -9.87 14.94 -0.98
CA GLY A 110 -10.86 14.47 -0.01
C GLY A 110 -10.38 13.31 0.89
N LEU A 111 -9.13 12.88 0.76
CA LEU A 111 -8.57 11.76 1.52
C LEU A 111 -7.82 12.24 2.75
N GLN A 112 -7.84 11.46 3.84
CA GLN A 112 -7.04 11.77 5.04
C GLN A 112 -5.55 11.51 4.87
N ASP A 113 -5.19 10.52 4.05
CA ASP A 113 -3.82 10.17 3.69
C ASP A 113 -3.82 9.35 2.38
N ALA A 114 -2.66 9.04 1.83
CA ALA A 114 -2.40 8.40 0.55
C ALA A 114 -2.85 6.94 0.39
N ILE A 115 -3.71 6.42 1.27
CA ILE A 115 -4.29 5.09 1.14
C ILE A 115 -5.71 5.03 1.73
N GLN A 116 -6.60 4.38 0.97
CA GLN A 116 -7.89 3.91 1.46
C GLN A 116 -7.82 2.43 1.79
N THR A 117 -8.33 2.03 2.95
CA THR A 117 -8.34 0.63 3.39
C THR A 117 -9.75 0.21 3.76
N GLY A 118 -10.14 -1.01 3.43
CA GLY A 118 -11.48 -1.50 3.72
C GLY A 118 -11.67 -2.97 3.40
N THR A 119 -12.90 -3.44 3.56
CA THR A 119 -13.34 -4.75 3.07
C THR A 119 -14.40 -4.59 1.98
N GLY A 120 -14.56 -5.64 1.20
CA GLY A 120 -15.56 -5.69 0.15
C GLY A 120 -15.64 -7.08 -0.44
N PHE A 121 -16.45 -7.21 -1.48
CA PHE A 121 -16.58 -8.44 -2.24
C PHE A 121 -16.04 -8.26 -3.65
N ILE A 122 -15.49 -9.33 -4.21
CA ILE A 122 -15.14 -9.44 -5.63
C ILE A 122 -15.79 -10.70 -6.15
N GLU A 123 -16.72 -10.55 -7.09
CA GLU A 123 -17.47 -11.69 -7.64
C GLU A 123 -18.06 -12.57 -6.52
N GLY A 124 -18.56 -11.93 -5.46
CA GLY A 124 -19.11 -12.62 -4.28
C GLY A 124 -18.10 -13.18 -3.28
N ILE A 125 -16.79 -12.99 -3.50
CA ILE A 125 -15.72 -13.45 -2.60
C ILE A 125 -15.32 -12.34 -1.62
N PRO A 126 -15.37 -12.56 -0.29
CA PRO A 126 -15.00 -11.53 0.68
C PRO A 126 -13.48 -11.31 0.73
N ILE A 127 -13.06 -10.05 0.67
CA ILE A 127 -11.64 -9.67 0.70
C ILE A 127 -11.38 -8.47 1.62
N ALA A 128 -10.12 -8.32 2.02
CA ALA A 128 -9.58 -7.09 2.60
C ALA A 128 -8.70 -6.41 1.56
N VAL A 129 -8.92 -5.10 1.33
CA VAL A 129 -8.20 -4.37 0.28
C VAL A 129 -7.67 -3.02 0.75
N GLY A 130 -6.46 -2.69 0.32
CA GLY A 130 -5.85 -1.37 0.44
C GLY A 130 -5.60 -0.79 -0.95
N ILE A 131 -6.00 0.46 -1.18
CA ILE A 131 -5.79 1.15 -2.45
C ILE A 131 -5.03 2.44 -2.18
N MET A 132 -3.77 2.47 -2.59
CA MET A 132 -2.95 3.67 -2.52
C MET A 132 -3.39 4.70 -3.57
N ASP A 133 -3.23 5.98 -3.24
CA ASP A 133 -3.57 7.09 -4.13
C ASP A 133 -2.36 7.97 -4.40
N PHE A 134 -1.88 7.95 -5.64
CA PHE A 134 -0.73 8.73 -6.06
C PHE A 134 -1.00 10.25 -6.04
N THR A 135 -2.27 10.67 -6.14
CA THR A 135 -2.64 12.09 -6.12
C THR A 135 -2.36 12.75 -4.76
N PHE A 136 -2.35 11.96 -3.68
CA PHE A 136 -1.99 12.45 -2.35
C PHE A 136 -0.47 12.38 -2.15
N MET A 137 0.22 13.51 -2.28
CA MET A 137 1.68 13.64 -2.05
C MET A 137 2.51 12.55 -2.74
N GLY A 138 2.15 12.20 -3.99
CA GLY A 138 2.84 11.17 -4.78
C GLY A 138 2.67 9.76 -4.22
N GLY A 139 1.60 9.47 -3.48
CA GLY A 139 1.37 8.16 -2.87
C GLY A 139 2.41 7.80 -1.81
N SER A 140 3.17 8.77 -1.29
CA SER A 140 4.32 8.50 -0.44
C SER A 140 3.91 7.76 0.83
N MET A 141 4.68 6.80 1.31
CA MET A 141 4.34 6.07 2.55
C MET A 141 4.85 6.84 3.77
N GLY A 142 3.91 7.40 4.55
CA GLY A 142 4.14 7.96 5.89
C GLY A 142 3.60 7.05 7.00
N SER A 143 3.59 7.55 8.23
CA SER A 143 3.15 6.81 9.43
C SER A 143 1.70 6.35 9.35
N VAL A 144 0.81 7.18 8.79
CA VAL A 144 -0.61 6.84 8.68
C VAL A 144 -0.87 5.83 7.57
N VAL A 145 -0.23 5.94 6.40
CA VAL A 145 -0.22 4.86 5.39
C VAL A 145 0.23 3.54 6.02
N GLY A 146 1.35 3.55 6.75
CA GLY A 146 1.87 2.35 7.41
C GLY A 146 0.94 1.76 8.47
N GLU A 147 0.31 2.61 9.29
CA GLU A 147 -0.69 2.19 10.28
C GLU A 147 -1.97 1.64 9.63
N LYS A 148 -2.52 2.31 8.60
CA LYS A 148 -3.72 1.83 7.89
C LYS A 148 -3.49 0.46 7.27
N ILE A 149 -2.37 0.27 6.59
CA ILE A 149 -1.99 -1.03 6.01
C ILE A 149 -1.82 -2.09 7.10
N THR A 150 -1.11 -1.77 8.18
CA THR A 150 -0.88 -2.71 9.28
C THR A 150 -2.20 -3.16 9.91
N ARG A 151 -3.11 -2.21 10.21
CA ARG A 151 -4.44 -2.52 10.75
C ARG A 151 -5.28 -3.35 9.79
N LEU A 152 -5.20 -3.09 8.48
CA LEU A 152 -5.87 -3.88 7.46
C LEU A 152 -5.35 -5.33 7.45
N ILE A 153 -4.03 -5.52 7.48
CA ILE A 153 -3.41 -6.85 7.53
C ILE A 153 -3.84 -7.59 8.80
N GLU A 154 -3.79 -6.95 9.96
CA GLU A 154 -4.21 -7.57 11.22
C GLU A 154 -5.70 -7.95 11.20
N TYR A 155 -6.55 -7.08 10.65
CA TYR A 155 -7.96 -7.36 10.45
C TYR A 155 -8.18 -8.55 9.51
N ALA A 156 -7.54 -8.54 8.34
CA ALA A 156 -7.61 -9.63 7.35
C ALA A 156 -7.15 -10.95 7.97
N THR A 157 -6.08 -10.92 8.76
CA THR A 157 -5.53 -12.07 9.48
C THR A 157 -6.51 -12.61 10.52
N ALA A 158 -7.14 -11.73 11.29
CA ALA A 158 -8.11 -12.12 12.31
C ALA A 158 -9.41 -12.71 11.72
N GLN A 159 -9.82 -12.22 10.55
CA GLN A 159 -11.01 -12.68 9.84
C GLN A 159 -10.74 -13.82 8.86
N GLY A 160 -9.48 -14.15 8.56
CA GLY A 160 -9.15 -15.17 7.56
C GLY A 160 -9.49 -14.76 6.12
N LEU A 161 -9.33 -13.47 5.80
CA LEU A 161 -9.62 -12.89 4.48
C LEU A 161 -8.35 -12.85 3.62
N THR A 162 -8.51 -13.02 2.31
CA THR A 162 -7.48 -12.67 1.32
C THR A 162 -7.17 -11.18 1.40
N LEU A 163 -5.89 -10.83 1.40
CA LEU A 163 -5.43 -9.45 1.40
C LEU A 163 -4.98 -9.04 0.00
N ILE A 164 -5.48 -7.91 -0.49
CA ILE A 164 -5.05 -7.30 -1.76
C ILE A 164 -4.60 -5.87 -1.52
N ILE A 165 -3.47 -5.45 -2.07
CA ILE A 165 -3.02 -4.06 -1.95
C ILE A 165 -2.62 -3.52 -3.33
N PHE A 166 -3.30 -2.47 -3.80
CA PHE A 166 -2.85 -1.70 -4.96
C PHE A 166 -1.77 -0.71 -4.54
N CYS A 167 -0.58 -0.90 -5.09
CA CYS A 167 0.59 -0.09 -4.81
C CYS A 167 0.70 1.02 -5.86
N ALA A 168 0.75 2.27 -5.39
CA ALA A 168 0.98 3.46 -6.20
C ALA A 168 1.74 4.46 -5.32
N SER A 169 3.05 4.59 -5.52
CA SER A 169 3.90 5.39 -4.64
C SER A 169 5.18 5.86 -5.31
N GLY A 170 5.59 7.08 -4.99
CA GLY A 170 6.91 7.61 -5.28
C GLY A 170 7.99 7.21 -4.27
N GLY A 171 7.62 6.60 -3.13
CA GLY A 171 8.56 6.16 -2.09
C GLY A 171 8.13 6.50 -0.67
N ALA A 172 9.09 6.58 0.26
CA ALA A 172 8.84 6.94 1.66
C ALA A 172 8.61 8.44 1.81
N ARG A 173 7.75 8.85 2.76
CA ARG A 173 7.43 10.25 2.99
C ARG A 173 8.53 10.95 3.76
N MET A 174 9.37 11.73 3.05
CA MET A 174 10.54 12.37 3.62
C MET A 174 10.23 13.33 4.78
N GLN A 175 9.05 13.96 4.78
CA GLN A 175 8.62 14.91 5.81
C GLN A 175 8.48 14.26 7.20
N GLU A 176 8.27 12.95 7.26
CA GLU A 176 8.22 12.20 8.52
C GLU A 176 9.52 11.44 8.82
N GLY A 177 10.54 11.58 7.96
CA GLY A 177 11.89 11.06 8.15
C GLY A 177 11.94 9.56 8.46
N ILE A 178 12.58 9.22 9.57
CA ILE A 178 12.78 7.82 10.01
C ILE A 178 11.46 7.09 10.28
N LEU A 179 10.38 7.82 10.65
CA LEU A 179 9.07 7.21 10.90
C LEU A 179 8.52 6.54 9.64
N SER A 180 8.70 7.17 8.48
CA SER A 180 8.33 6.60 7.18
C SER A 180 9.14 5.35 6.85
N LEU A 181 10.45 5.36 7.11
CA LEU A 181 11.31 4.19 6.89
C LEU A 181 10.87 3.01 7.75
N MET A 182 10.56 3.25 9.03
CA MET A 182 10.12 2.20 9.95
C MET A 182 8.79 1.56 9.57
N GLN A 183 7.96 2.23 8.75
CA GLN A 183 6.73 1.61 8.24
C GLN A 183 7.02 0.40 7.35
N MET A 184 8.16 0.37 6.64
CA MET A 184 8.58 -0.81 5.88
C MET A 184 8.68 -2.03 6.78
N ALA A 185 9.43 -1.92 7.88
CA ALA A 185 9.64 -3.01 8.82
C ALA A 185 8.33 -3.44 9.51
N LYS A 186 7.49 -2.46 9.88
CA LYS A 186 6.20 -2.69 10.54
C LYS A 186 5.23 -3.49 9.66
N ILE A 187 5.05 -3.05 8.41
CA ILE A 187 4.14 -3.73 7.47
C ILE A 187 4.67 -5.14 7.16
N SER A 188 5.97 -5.27 6.87
CA SER A 188 6.58 -6.58 6.60
C SER A 188 6.43 -7.56 7.77
N ALA A 189 6.53 -7.08 9.01
CA ALA A 189 6.30 -7.92 10.19
C ALA A 189 4.84 -8.40 10.31
N ALA A 190 3.88 -7.53 9.99
CA ALA A 190 2.46 -7.89 9.96
C ALA A 190 2.15 -8.89 8.83
N LEU A 191 2.71 -8.67 7.64
CA LEU A 191 2.59 -9.58 6.50
C LEU A 191 3.17 -10.95 6.80
N ASN A 192 4.34 -11.02 7.44
CA ASN A 192 4.92 -12.29 7.87
C ASN A 192 3.97 -13.08 8.79
N ALA A 193 3.22 -12.41 9.67
CA ALA A 193 2.20 -13.09 10.47
C ALA A 193 1.03 -13.58 9.60
N HIS A 194 0.56 -12.76 8.65
CA HIS A 194 -0.52 -13.11 7.73
C HIS A 194 -0.18 -14.33 6.84
N GLN A 195 0.96 -14.29 6.16
CA GLN A 195 1.38 -15.32 5.21
C GLN A 195 1.95 -16.55 5.94
N ASN A 196 2.97 -16.37 6.79
CA ASN A 196 3.71 -17.52 7.32
C ASN A 196 3.04 -18.17 8.53
N THR A 197 2.31 -17.39 9.36
CA THR A 197 1.63 -17.94 10.56
C THR A 197 0.19 -18.30 10.26
N ALA A 198 -0.57 -17.42 9.61
CA ALA A 198 -1.98 -17.67 9.28
C ALA A 198 -2.19 -18.41 7.96
N LYS A 199 -1.16 -18.54 7.11
CA LYS A 199 -1.25 -19.23 5.80
C LYS A 199 -2.36 -18.63 4.92
N LEU A 200 -2.47 -17.31 4.94
CA LEU A 200 -3.46 -16.54 4.15
C LEU A 200 -2.78 -15.89 2.95
N LEU A 201 -3.56 -15.73 1.88
CA LEU A 201 -3.11 -15.22 0.59
C LEU A 201 -3.00 -13.69 0.60
N TYR A 202 -1.83 -13.19 0.20
CA TYR A 202 -1.54 -11.79 -0.05
C TYR A 202 -1.16 -11.53 -1.51
N ILE A 203 -1.89 -10.64 -2.18
CA ILE A 203 -1.63 -10.23 -3.57
C ILE A 203 -1.40 -8.71 -3.64
N PRO A 204 -0.14 -8.24 -3.80
CA PRO A 204 0.12 -6.88 -4.25
C PRO A 204 -0.20 -6.72 -5.74
N ILE A 205 -0.82 -5.60 -6.08
CA ILE A 205 -1.04 -5.18 -7.48
C ILE A 205 -0.27 -3.89 -7.71
N LEU A 206 0.79 -4.00 -8.50
CA LEU A 206 1.72 -2.91 -8.79
C LEU A 206 1.17 -2.04 -9.90
N THR A 207 0.96 -0.76 -9.59
CA THR A 207 0.50 0.23 -10.56
C THR A 207 1.58 1.26 -10.80
N SER A 208 1.45 2.01 -11.89
CA SER A 208 2.43 3.03 -12.25
C SER A 208 2.20 4.33 -11.46
N PRO A 209 3.21 4.90 -10.79
CA PRO A 209 4.50 4.31 -10.42
C PRO A 209 4.45 3.58 -9.07
N THR A 210 5.29 2.57 -8.89
CA THR A 210 5.58 1.93 -7.58
C THR A 210 7.07 1.95 -7.33
N THR A 211 7.55 2.93 -6.56
CA THR A 211 8.98 3.14 -6.33
C THR A 211 9.40 3.22 -4.87
N GLY A 212 10.71 3.13 -4.61
CA GLY A 212 11.32 3.41 -3.31
C GLY A 212 10.98 2.40 -2.22
N GLY A 213 10.70 2.92 -1.03
CA GLY A 213 10.45 2.10 0.17
C GLY A 213 9.22 1.20 0.04
N VAL A 214 8.22 1.57 -0.78
CA VAL A 214 7.05 0.71 -1.02
C VAL A 214 7.45 -0.54 -1.82
N THR A 215 8.21 -0.36 -2.90
CA THR A 215 8.77 -1.46 -3.70
C THR A 215 9.68 -2.36 -2.86
N ALA A 216 10.55 -1.77 -2.03
CA ALA A 216 11.45 -2.53 -1.15
C ALA A 216 10.79 -3.08 0.13
N SER A 217 9.45 -3.08 0.21
CA SER A 217 8.71 -3.67 1.34
C SER A 217 7.50 -4.44 0.84
N PHE A 218 6.29 -4.09 1.26
CA PHE A 218 5.10 -4.91 1.05
C PHE A 218 4.76 -5.16 -0.42
N ALA A 219 5.08 -4.23 -1.32
CA ALA A 219 4.76 -4.40 -2.74
C ALA A 219 5.46 -5.62 -3.38
N MET A 220 6.62 -6.04 -2.87
CA MET A 220 7.39 -7.19 -3.36
C MET A 220 7.35 -8.41 -2.43
N LEU A 221 6.50 -8.41 -1.41
CA LEU A 221 6.36 -9.50 -0.44
C LEU A 221 5.08 -10.32 -0.65
N GLY A 222 4.49 -10.23 -1.84
CA GLY A 222 3.30 -10.98 -2.23
C GLY A 222 3.54 -12.49 -2.33
N ASP A 223 2.49 -13.28 -2.14
CA ASP A 223 2.49 -14.68 -2.57
C ASP A 223 2.40 -14.78 -4.10
N LEU A 224 1.65 -13.84 -4.71
CA LEU A 224 1.58 -13.61 -6.15
C LEU A 224 1.62 -12.11 -6.40
N ILE A 225 2.53 -11.66 -7.24
CA ILE A 225 2.76 -10.25 -7.57
C ILE A 225 2.17 -9.97 -8.95
N PHE A 226 1.12 -9.16 -8.95
CA PHE A 226 0.44 -8.70 -10.17
C PHE A 226 0.93 -7.31 -10.54
N ALA A 227 0.99 -7.00 -11.82
CA ALA A 227 1.26 -5.65 -12.29
C ALA A 227 0.33 -5.23 -13.44
N GLU A 228 0.12 -3.93 -13.55
CA GLU A 228 -0.50 -3.35 -14.73
C GLU A 228 0.52 -3.23 -15.90
N PRO A 229 0.08 -3.40 -17.17
CA PRO A 229 0.91 -3.20 -18.35
C PRO A 229 1.67 -1.87 -18.32
N ARG A 230 2.96 -1.91 -18.67
CA ARG A 230 3.86 -0.74 -18.71
C ARG A 230 3.96 0.05 -17.39
N ALA A 231 3.61 -0.56 -16.26
CA ALA A 231 3.77 0.10 -14.97
C ALA A 231 5.26 0.32 -14.64
N LEU A 232 5.61 1.52 -14.18
CA LEU A 232 6.96 1.84 -13.73
C LEU A 232 7.16 1.36 -12.29
N ILE A 233 8.04 0.39 -12.09
CA ILE A 233 8.29 -0.22 -10.78
C ILE A 233 9.80 -0.32 -10.56
N GLY A 234 10.28 0.17 -9.41
CA GLY A 234 11.71 0.08 -9.11
C GLY A 234 12.12 0.73 -7.80
N PHE A 235 13.23 0.27 -7.22
CA PHE A 235 13.70 0.82 -5.95
C PHE A 235 14.17 2.28 -6.08
N ALA A 236 15.12 2.54 -6.99
CA ALA A 236 15.60 3.89 -7.29
C ALA A 236 14.99 4.40 -8.58
N GLY A 237 14.73 5.70 -8.67
CA GLY A 237 14.24 6.30 -9.91
C GLY A 237 15.30 6.26 -11.02
N ARG A 238 14.87 6.05 -12.26
CA ARG A 238 15.71 6.01 -13.48
C ARG A 238 16.80 7.09 -13.51
N ARG A 239 16.43 8.34 -13.23
CA ARG A 239 17.35 9.49 -13.22
C ARG A 239 18.54 9.29 -12.26
N VAL A 240 18.30 8.75 -11.06
CA VAL A 240 19.36 8.54 -10.05
C VAL A 240 20.32 7.44 -10.51
N ILE A 241 19.79 6.41 -11.16
CA ILE A 241 20.57 5.27 -11.67
C ILE A 241 21.47 5.72 -12.83
N GLU A 242 20.92 6.41 -13.83
CA GLU A 242 21.67 6.94 -14.98
C GLU A 242 22.80 7.88 -14.53
N GLN A 243 22.54 8.74 -13.52
CA GLN A 243 23.56 9.63 -12.97
C GLN A 243 24.69 8.88 -12.24
N THR A 244 24.36 7.76 -11.59
CA THR A 244 25.34 6.98 -10.81
C THR A 244 26.21 6.11 -11.72
N LEU A 245 25.59 5.47 -12.72
CA LEU A 245 26.27 4.57 -13.65
C LEU A 245 26.93 5.31 -14.82
N GLN A 246 26.52 6.55 -15.09
CA GLN A 246 26.94 7.32 -16.28
C GLN A 246 26.63 6.62 -17.61
N GLU A 247 25.59 5.78 -17.62
CA GLU A 247 25.14 5.01 -18.77
C GLU A 247 23.67 5.26 -19.07
N GLN A 248 23.28 5.13 -20.33
CA GLN A 248 21.88 5.18 -20.73
C GLN A 248 21.20 3.85 -20.46
N LEU A 249 20.10 3.88 -19.71
CA LEU A 249 19.33 2.67 -19.44
C LEU A 249 18.46 2.28 -20.65
N PRO A 250 18.11 0.99 -20.80
CA PRO A 250 17.14 0.54 -21.80
C PRO A 250 15.81 1.30 -21.72
N LYS A 251 15.09 1.43 -22.84
CA LYS A 251 13.82 2.19 -22.87
C LYS A 251 12.73 1.55 -21.99
N ASP A 252 12.73 0.23 -21.92
CA ASP A 252 11.82 -0.60 -21.13
C ASP A 252 12.30 -0.85 -19.69
N PHE A 253 13.45 -0.32 -19.30
CA PHE A 253 13.97 -0.48 -17.93
C PHE A 253 12.93 -0.07 -16.88
N GLN A 254 12.74 -0.91 -15.85
CA GLN A 254 11.75 -0.76 -14.78
C GLN A 254 10.27 -0.85 -15.20
N THR A 255 9.97 -1.23 -16.44
CA THR A 255 8.59 -1.55 -16.83
C THR A 255 8.15 -2.91 -16.26
N ALA A 256 6.85 -3.11 -16.11
CA ALA A 256 6.28 -4.38 -15.68
C ALA A 256 6.76 -5.55 -16.56
N GLU A 257 6.85 -5.34 -17.88
CA GLU A 257 7.35 -6.31 -18.85
C GLU A 257 8.82 -6.67 -18.61
N TYR A 258 9.65 -5.66 -18.33
CA TYR A 258 11.05 -5.87 -17.97
C TYR A 258 11.18 -6.69 -16.68
N LEU A 259 10.40 -6.37 -15.64
CA LEU A 259 10.43 -7.07 -14.36
C LEU A 259 9.91 -8.51 -14.45
N LEU A 260 8.88 -8.75 -15.27
CA LEU A 260 8.39 -10.11 -15.57
C LEU A 260 9.48 -10.95 -16.21
N HIS A 261 10.21 -10.40 -17.20
CA HIS A 261 11.34 -11.10 -17.84
C HIS A 261 12.47 -11.44 -16.84
N HIS A 262 12.62 -10.66 -15.78
CA HIS A 262 13.61 -10.90 -14.71
C HIS A 262 13.06 -11.72 -13.54
N GLY A 263 11.83 -12.25 -13.63
CA GLY A 263 11.23 -13.10 -12.61
C GLY A 263 10.85 -12.39 -11.31
N LEU A 264 10.64 -11.07 -11.36
CA LEU A 264 10.26 -10.25 -10.19
C LEU A 264 8.73 -10.02 -10.09
N ILE A 265 7.99 -10.33 -11.15
CA ILE A 265 6.53 -10.21 -11.24
C ILE A 265 6.01 -11.54 -11.78
N ASP A 266 4.87 -12.00 -11.29
CA ASP A 266 4.26 -13.25 -11.73
C ASP A 266 3.34 -13.05 -12.93
N LEU A 267 2.52 -11.99 -12.90
CA LEU A 267 1.45 -11.76 -13.87
C LEU A 267 1.32 -10.27 -14.24
N ILE A 268 1.20 -9.99 -15.53
CA ILE A 268 0.82 -8.67 -16.04
C ILE A 268 -0.63 -8.73 -16.52
N VAL A 269 -1.51 -7.95 -15.89
CA VAL A 269 -2.95 -8.01 -16.15
C VAL A 269 -3.50 -6.63 -16.43
N SER A 270 -4.23 -6.50 -17.54
CA SER A 270 -4.92 -5.26 -17.88
C SER A 270 -6.05 -4.95 -16.88
N ARG A 271 -6.35 -3.67 -16.66
CA ARG A 271 -7.44 -3.21 -15.77
C ARG A 271 -8.81 -3.75 -16.16
N PHE A 272 -9.00 -4.12 -17.42
CA PHE A 272 -10.24 -4.75 -17.87
C PHE A 272 -10.50 -6.08 -17.16
N PHE A 273 -9.45 -6.87 -16.98
CA PHE A 273 -9.52 -8.26 -16.51
C PHE A 273 -9.04 -8.43 -15.06
N ILE A 274 -8.44 -7.42 -14.44
CA ILE A 274 -7.85 -7.53 -13.09
C ILE A 274 -8.82 -8.07 -12.05
N LYS A 275 -10.09 -7.64 -12.07
CA LYS A 275 -11.12 -8.10 -11.13
C LYS A 275 -11.36 -9.60 -11.27
N GLN A 276 -11.55 -10.06 -12.50
CA GLN A 276 -11.80 -11.47 -12.82
C GLN A 276 -10.58 -12.34 -12.54
N ALA A 277 -9.39 -11.91 -12.96
CA ALA A 277 -8.14 -12.63 -12.73
C ALA A 277 -7.87 -12.87 -11.24
N ILE A 278 -8.16 -11.86 -10.40
CA ILE A 278 -8.05 -12.00 -8.95
C ILE A 278 -9.09 -12.98 -8.39
N ALA A 279 -10.34 -12.91 -8.83
CA ALA A 279 -11.38 -13.85 -8.40
C ALA A 279 -10.99 -15.30 -8.72
N GLU A 280 -10.58 -15.56 -9.96
CA GLU A 280 -10.12 -16.88 -10.43
C GLU A 280 -8.90 -17.37 -9.63
N THR A 281 -7.93 -16.48 -9.38
CA THR A 281 -6.74 -16.79 -8.57
C THR A 281 -7.12 -17.20 -7.15
N ILE A 282 -8.06 -16.49 -6.53
CA ILE A 282 -8.53 -16.82 -5.18
C ILE A 282 -9.26 -18.17 -5.17
N ILE A 283 -10.12 -18.43 -6.16
CA ILE A 283 -10.84 -19.70 -6.29
C ILE A 283 -9.84 -20.86 -6.44
N LEU A 284 -8.84 -20.70 -7.31
CA LEU A 284 -7.79 -21.69 -7.52
C LEU A 284 -7.03 -21.97 -6.21
N TYR A 285 -6.64 -20.91 -5.49
CA TYR A 285 -5.93 -21.04 -4.21
C TYR A 285 -6.80 -21.71 -3.12
N GLN A 286 -8.12 -21.50 -3.16
CA GLN A 286 -9.06 -22.15 -2.25
C GLN A 286 -9.22 -23.65 -2.54
N GLN A 287 -9.18 -24.05 -3.81
CA GLN A 287 -9.35 -25.44 -4.26
C GLN A 287 -8.05 -26.25 -4.24
N ALA A 288 -6.90 -25.63 -3.96
CA ALA A 288 -5.60 -26.29 -3.96
C ALA A 288 -5.54 -27.47 -2.95
N PRO A 289 -5.13 -28.68 -3.39
CA PRO A 289 -5.20 -29.90 -2.59
C PRO A 289 -4.20 -29.95 -1.42
N THR A 290 -3.11 -29.16 -1.48
CA THR A 290 -2.00 -29.16 -0.52
C THR A 290 -2.09 -28.08 0.56
N LYS A 291 -3.31 -27.60 0.85
CA LYS A 291 -3.50 -26.44 1.73
C LYS A 291 -3.22 -26.77 3.21
N GLU A 292 -2.20 -26.13 3.77
CA GLU A 292 -1.95 -26.14 5.21
C GLU A 292 -2.80 -25.07 5.91
N LEU A 293 -3.47 -25.46 7.00
CA LEU A 293 -4.19 -24.50 7.85
C LEU A 293 -3.20 -23.79 8.77
N GLY A 294 -3.19 -22.45 8.71
CA GLY A 294 -2.45 -21.64 9.67
C GLY A 294 -3.05 -21.69 11.07
N LEU A 295 -2.18 -21.63 12.07
CA LEU A 295 -2.56 -21.57 13.48
C LEU A 295 -2.16 -20.22 14.05
N LEU A 296 -3.15 -19.37 14.32
CA LEU A 296 -2.91 -18.15 15.07
C LEU A 296 -2.92 -18.45 16.56
N ALA A 297 -1.81 -18.14 17.23
CA ALA A 297 -1.77 -18.09 18.68
C ALA A 297 -2.74 -16.98 19.13
N PHE A 298 -3.85 -17.36 19.76
CA PHE A 298 -4.78 -16.41 20.35
C PHE A 298 -4.17 -15.94 21.67
N LYS A 299 -3.29 -14.94 21.61
CA LYS A 299 -3.03 -14.11 22.78
C LYS A 299 -4.10 -13.04 22.79
N GLU A 300 -4.82 -12.89 23.89
CA GLU A 300 -5.57 -11.66 24.18
C GLU A 300 -4.55 -10.51 24.19
N ARG A 301 -4.28 -9.93 23.03
CA ARG A 301 -3.71 -8.59 22.97
C ARG A 301 -4.85 -7.69 23.38
N HIS A 302 -4.83 -7.21 24.62
CA HIS A 302 -5.68 -6.11 25.01
C HIS A 302 -5.39 -4.96 24.04
N ARG A 303 -6.34 -4.69 23.15
CA ARG A 303 -6.29 -3.50 22.32
C ARG A 303 -6.24 -2.32 23.29
N LEU A 304 -5.28 -1.42 23.11
CA LEU A 304 -5.24 -0.22 23.93
C LEU A 304 -6.59 0.48 23.76
N THR A 305 -7.23 0.74 24.88
CA THR A 305 -8.44 1.58 24.89
C THR A 305 -8.07 2.96 24.37
N ILE A 306 -9.04 3.70 23.81
CA ILE A 306 -8.81 5.08 23.35
C ILE A 306 -8.18 5.93 24.47
N SER A 307 -8.58 5.68 25.73
CA SER A 307 -7.97 6.31 26.91
C SER A 307 -6.48 5.98 27.07
N GLN A 308 -6.08 4.72 26.88
CA GLN A 308 -4.67 4.32 26.95
C GLN A 308 -3.84 4.87 25.78
N GLU A 309 -4.42 4.92 24.57
CA GLU A 309 -3.77 5.56 23.41
C GLU A 309 -3.54 7.06 23.67
N GLU A 310 -4.54 7.76 24.22
CA GLU A 310 -4.44 9.17 24.59
C GLU A 310 -3.45 9.42 25.74
N GLN A 311 -3.40 8.53 26.74
CA GLN A 311 -2.38 8.59 27.80
C GLN A 311 -0.96 8.43 27.24
N LEU A 312 -0.76 7.52 26.28
CA LEU A 312 0.53 7.37 25.59
C LEU A 312 0.88 8.61 24.76
N ARG A 313 -0.09 9.19 24.05
CA ARG A 313 0.12 10.42 23.28
C ARG A 313 0.61 11.55 24.18
N ARG A 314 -0.05 11.77 25.32
CA ARG A 314 0.37 12.77 26.32
C ARG A 314 1.73 12.47 26.95
N LEU A 315 2.06 11.19 27.17
CA LEU A 315 3.38 10.79 27.66
C LEU A 315 4.49 11.15 26.66
N VAL A 316 4.24 10.97 25.36
CA VAL A 316 5.18 11.32 24.29
C VAL A 316 5.29 12.85 24.11
N GLU A 317 4.18 13.57 24.18
CA GLU A 317 4.19 15.04 24.10
C GLU A 317 4.92 15.69 25.29
N ASN A 318 4.82 15.09 26.48
CA ASN A 318 5.52 15.53 27.69
C ASN A 318 6.93 14.91 27.85
N SER A 319 7.41 14.11 26.90
CA SER A 319 8.66 13.35 27.05
C SER A 319 9.93 14.16 26.88
N SER A 320 9.85 15.49 26.80
CA SER A 320 11.03 16.37 26.74
C SER A 320 12.00 16.17 27.91
N ASN A 321 11.57 15.53 29.00
CA ASN A 321 12.36 15.24 30.20
C ASN A 321 12.66 13.74 30.45
N LEU A 322 12.31 12.82 29.55
CA LEU A 322 12.48 11.36 29.77
C LEU A 322 13.58 10.76 28.88
N ASN A 323 14.55 10.08 29.49
CA ASN A 323 15.53 9.26 28.77
C ASN A 323 14.82 8.07 28.09
N PHE A 324 15.32 7.58 26.94
CA PHE A 324 14.67 6.54 26.11
C PHE A 324 14.26 5.28 26.91
N SER A 325 15.10 4.88 27.87
CA SER A 325 14.82 3.76 28.78
C SER A 325 13.59 4.00 29.67
N GLY A 326 13.40 5.22 30.15
CA GLY A 326 12.22 5.62 30.94
C GLY A 326 10.95 5.63 30.10
N LEU A 327 11.02 6.15 28.87
CA LEU A 327 9.91 6.12 27.92
C LEU A 327 9.47 4.69 27.61
N MET A 328 10.43 3.79 27.34
CA MET A 328 10.14 2.38 27.07
C MET A 328 9.53 1.68 28.29
N LYS A 329 10.02 1.95 29.51
CA LYS A 329 9.42 1.40 30.73
C LYS A 329 7.97 1.86 30.92
N SER A 330 7.70 3.15 30.73
CA SER A 330 6.34 3.70 30.82
C SER A 330 5.43 3.12 29.73
N PHE A 331 5.93 2.97 28.51
CA PHE A 331 5.24 2.32 27.41
C PHE A 331 4.89 0.87 27.75
N PHE A 332 5.86 0.06 28.15
CA PHE A 332 5.61 -1.33 28.54
C PHE A 332 4.65 -1.42 29.71
N HIS A 333 4.80 -0.57 30.74
CA HIS A 333 3.88 -0.54 31.88
C HIS A 333 2.42 -0.28 31.44
N LEU A 334 2.22 0.66 30.51
CA LEU A 334 0.89 1.06 30.03
C LEU A 334 0.29 -0.01 29.10
N VAL A 335 1.12 -0.68 28.30
CA VAL A 335 0.71 -1.75 27.37
C VAL A 335 0.47 -3.08 28.07
N THR A 336 1.27 -3.42 29.09
CA THR A 336 1.21 -4.74 29.74
C THR A 336 0.40 -4.78 31.04
N GLY A 337 -0.08 -3.62 31.54
CA GLY A 337 -0.99 -3.52 32.68
C GLY A 337 -0.65 -4.48 33.83
N LYS A 338 0.42 -4.19 34.59
CA LYS A 338 0.94 -5.03 35.70
C LYS A 338 1.14 -6.52 35.35
N LYS A 339 2.38 -6.87 35.01
CA LYS A 339 3.11 -8.00 35.60
C LYS A 339 4.60 -7.70 35.53
N GLU A 340 5.18 -7.35 36.68
CA GLU A 340 6.59 -7.62 36.90
C GLU A 340 6.78 -9.13 36.84
N GLU A 341 7.16 -9.67 35.69
CA GLU A 341 7.89 -10.93 35.71
C GLU A 341 9.27 -10.62 36.26
N LYS A 342 9.48 -10.92 37.54
CA LYS A 342 10.81 -11.06 38.13
C LYS A 342 11.62 -12.00 37.25
N THR A 343 12.48 -11.46 36.41
CA THR A 343 13.60 -12.19 35.82
C THR A 343 14.86 -11.42 36.16
N GLY A 344 15.71 -12.07 36.96
CA GLY A 344 16.93 -11.49 37.47
C GLY A 344 17.87 -11.03 36.36
N LEU A 345 18.63 -9.98 36.68
CA LEU A 345 19.78 -9.50 35.92
C LEU A 345 20.76 -10.65 35.62
N LEU A 346 20.96 -10.95 34.34
CA LEU A 346 22.19 -11.58 33.85
C LEU A 346 22.62 -10.89 32.55
N LYS A 347 23.91 -10.54 32.54
CA LYS A 347 24.61 -9.58 31.67
C LYS A 347 24.35 -9.76 30.17
N LEU A 348 24.14 -8.64 29.49
CA LEU A 348 24.14 -8.49 28.04
C LEU A 348 25.47 -8.97 27.43
N LYS A 349 25.41 -9.92 26.50
CA LYS A 349 26.40 -10.09 25.42
C LYS A 349 25.72 -9.68 24.10
N PRO A 350 26.46 -9.08 23.15
CA PRO A 350 25.89 -8.48 21.96
C PRO A 350 25.20 -9.53 21.09
N LEU A 351 24.04 -9.16 20.53
CA LEU A 351 23.20 -9.98 19.66
C LEU A 351 23.91 -10.27 18.33
N PRO A 352 24.14 -11.55 17.96
CA PRO A 352 24.21 -11.93 16.56
C PRO A 352 22.77 -12.14 16.07
N PHE A 353 22.44 -11.49 14.95
CA PHE A 353 21.13 -11.34 14.32
C PHE A 353 20.49 -12.66 13.79
N SER A 354 20.82 -13.84 14.34
CA SER A 354 20.47 -15.15 13.77
C SER A 354 19.63 -16.08 14.66
N LYS A 355 19.13 -15.62 15.82
CA LYS A 355 18.36 -16.50 16.75
C LYS A 355 16.96 -16.01 17.15
N ALA A 356 16.39 -15.04 16.45
CA ALA A 356 15.00 -14.59 16.67
C ALA A 356 13.94 -15.64 16.28
N PHE A 357 14.33 -16.70 15.54
CA PHE A 357 13.48 -17.83 15.22
C PHE A 357 13.93 -19.07 15.99
N LYS A 358 13.48 -19.23 17.25
CA LYS A 358 13.30 -20.52 17.96
C LYS A 358 13.03 -20.25 19.44
N LYS A 359 11.76 -20.04 19.77
CA LYS A 359 11.12 -20.48 21.03
C LYS A 359 9.64 -20.11 20.94
N VAL A 360 8.82 -21.08 20.56
CA VAL A 360 7.36 -20.99 20.69
C VAL A 360 7.04 -21.18 22.19
N PRO A 361 6.53 -20.16 22.91
CA PRO A 361 6.05 -20.38 24.27
C PRO A 361 4.76 -21.21 24.22
N LYS A 362 4.70 -22.29 25.00
CA LYS A 362 3.47 -23.06 25.24
C LYS A 362 2.45 -22.15 25.93
N VAL A 363 1.49 -21.61 25.19
CA VAL A 363 0.34 -20.88 25.74
C VAL A 363 -0.94 -21.52 25.18
N ASN A 364 -1.80 -21.96 26.10
CA ASN A 364 -3.03 -22.68 25.84
C ASN A 364 -4.12 -21.73 25.33
N LYS A 365 -4.40 -21.80 24.02
CA LYS A 365 -5.68 -21.61 23.29
C LYS A 365 -5.35 -21.10 21.87
N TYR A 366 -5.52 -21.96 20.86
CA TYR A 366 -5.35 -21.59 19.44
C TYR A 366 -6.72 -21.37 18.81
N LYS A 367 -6.89 -20.30 18.02
CA LYS A 367 -8.07 -20.15 17.16
C LYS A 367 -7.72 -20.71 15.79
N ARG A 368 -8.48 -21.71 15.31
CA ARG A 368 -8.37 -22.16 13.90
C ARG A 368 -8.95 -21.05 13.03
N VAL A 369 -8.12 -20.45 12.19
CA VAL A 369 -8.60 -19.51 11.16
C VAL A 369 -9.15 -20.37 10.03
N LYS A 370 -10.47 -20.40 9.89
CA LYS A 370 -11.09 -20.92 8.67
C LYS A 370 -11.14 -19.77 7.68
N PHE A 371 -10.76 -20.04 6.43
CA PHE A 371 -11.08 -19.15 5.32
C PHE A 371 -12.59 -18.90 5.34
N LEU A 372 -12.99 -17.64 5.42
CA LEU A 372 -14.40 -17.29 5.33
C LEU A 372 -14.82 -17.39 3.86
N ILE A 373 -15.70 -18.33 3.55
CA ILE A 373 -16.56 -18.30 2.37
C ILE A 373 -17.99 -18.26 2.91
N PRO A 374 -18.83 -17.26 2.54
CA PRO A 374 -20.25 -17.40 2.77
C PRO A 374 -20.73 -18.59 1.93
N LYS A 375 -21.38 -19.57 2.57
CA LYS A 375 -22.16 -20.55 1.82
C LYS A 375 -23.12 -19.75 0.94
N THR A 376 -23.06 -19.93 -0.38
CA THR A 376 -24.16 -19.52 -1.26
C THR A 376 -25.46 -20.03 -0.63
N PRO A 377 -26.52 -19.21 -0.53
CA PRO A 377 -27.82 -19.77 -0.21
C PRO A 377 -28.09 -20.81 -1.30
N LYS A 378 -28.29 -22.07 -0.89
CA LYS A 378 -28.76 -23.08 -1.82
C LYS A 378 -30.03 -22.53 -2.45
N SER A 379 -29.99 -22.32 -3.76
CA SER A 379 -31.18 -22.27 -4.56
C SER A 379 -31.89 -23.60 -4.30
N ASP A 380 -33.01 -23.55 -3.58
CA ASP A 380 -33.96 -24.64 -3.62
C ASP A 380 -34.46 -24.69 -5.07
N ILE A 381 -33.95 -25.68 -5.78
CA ILE A 381 -34.54 -26.20 -7.00
C ILE A 381 -35.91 -26.71 -6.57
N ILE A 382 -36.95 -25.98 -6.95
CA ILE A 382 -38.28 -26.57 -7.07
C ILE A 382 -38.24 -27.37 -8.36
N ASP A 383 -38.15 -28.69 -8.23
CA ASP A 383 -38.67 -29.60 -9.26
C ASP A 383 -40.16 -29.83 -8.97
N VAL A 384 -40.95 -29.66 -10.04
CA VAL A 384 -42.42 -29.63 -10.21
C VAL A 384 -43.03 -28.23 -10.19
#